data_AF-A0A6A3KM07-F1
#
_entry.id   AF-A0A6A3KM07-F1
#
_cell.length_a   1.000
_cell.length_b   1.000
_cell.length_c   1.000
_cell.angle_alpha   90.00
_cell.angle_beta   90.00
_cell.angle_gamma   90.00
#
_symmetry.space_group_name_H-M   'P 1'
#
loop_
_entity.id
_entity.type
_entity.pdbx_description
1 polymer ?
#
loop_
_entity_poly.entity_id
_entity_poly.type
_entity_poly.pdbx_seq_one_letter_code
_entity_poly.pdbx_strand_id
1 'polypeptide(L)'
;MVLSTDLTVHLQLVGSLKTALISQEDSEVEHSPMLLMKIVIKCADVGHSSKALHLHARWSDLIIEEFFLQGDDEHTLGMDISPFMNRNSENSARNQVGFFEFIVLPFFEVVAEAVFRPEFKTILDQAHQNYKLWKKADNMQINAIKDILDQVLDPEAAKIAAAASKAPTGH
;
A
#
# COMPACT_ATOMS: atom_id res chain seq x y z
N MET A 1 -10.58 -18.23 6.75
CA MET A 1 -9.82 -16.97 6.90
C MET A 1 -8.61 -16.92 5.97
N VAL A 2 -7.70 -17.91 5.98
CA VAL A 2 -6.49 -17.91 5.12
C VAL A 2 -6.79 -17.76 3.64
N LEU A 3 -7.72 -18.54 3.08
CA LEU A 3 -8.11 -18.40 1.66
C LEU A 3 -8.66 -17.01 1.29
N SER A 4 -9.05 -16.22 2.29
CA SER A 4 -9.55 -14.87 2.07
C SER A 4 -8.43 -13.84 1.99
N THR A 5 -7.15 -14.17 2.22
CA THR A 5 -6.02 -13.26 1.99
C THR A 5 -5.64 -13.16 0.52
N ASP A 6 -5.94 -14.20 -0.27
CA ASP A 6 -5.74 -14.22 -1.72
C ASP A 6 -6.33 -12.96 -2.40
N LEU A 7 -5.51 -12.30 -3.23
CA LEU A 7 -5.90 -11.08 -3.95
C LEU A 7 -6.86 -11.36 -5.11
N THR A 8 -6.93 -12.59 -5.62
CA THR A 8 -7.89 -12.99 -6.67
C THR A 8 -9.35 -12.88 -6.20
N VAL A 9 -9.59 -13.09 -4.91
CA VAL A 9 -10.93 -12.95 -4.28
C VAL A 9 -11.16 -11.58 -3.64
N HIS A 10 -10.14 -10.70 -3.62
CA HIS A 10 -10.20 -9.37 -3.00
C HIS A 10 -11.31 -8.52 -3.61
N LEU A 11 -11.34 -8.40 -4.94
CA LEU A 11 -12.30 -7.56 -5.64
C LEU A 11 -13.75 -8.06 -5.46
N GLN A 12 -13.94 -9.37 -5.34
CA GLN A 12 -15.26 -9.95 -5.06
C GLN A 12 -15.76 -9.56 -3.67
N LEU A 13 -14.87 -9.59 -2.66
CA LEU A 13 -15.20 -9.15 -1.31
C LEU A 13 -15.54 -7.66 -1.28
N VAL A 14 -14.69 -6.80 -1.87
CA VAL A 14 -14.92 -5.36 -1.96
C VAL A 14 -16.26 -5.06 -2.64
N GLY A 15 -16.55 -5.72 -3.76
CA GLY A 15 -17.82 -5.57 -4.47
C GLY A 15 -19.03 -5.98 -3.62
N SER A 16 -18.94 -7.09 -2.90
CA SER A 16 -20.01 -7.56 -2.01
C SER A 16 -20.29 -6.56 -0.88
N LEU A 17 -19.23 -6.02 -0.26
CA LEU A 17 -19.37 -5.00 0.79
C LEU A 17 -19.94 -3.68 0.27
N LYS A 18 -19.54 -3.25 -0.94
CA LYS A 18 -20.13 -2.08 -1.61
C LYS A 18 -21.63 -2.27 -1.86
N THR A 19 -22.04 -3.46 -2.29
CA THR A 19 -23.47 -3.75 -2.49
C THR A 19 -24.23 -3.69 -1.18
N ALA A 20 -23.71 -4.29 -0.10
CA ALA A 20 -24.34 -4.26 1.23
C ALA A 20 -24.50 -2.83 1.78
N LEU A 21 -23.51 -1.96 1.54
CA LEU A 21 -23.60 -0.53 1.86
C LEU A 21 -24.75 0.17 1.12
N ILE A 22 -24.89 -0.10 -0.18
CA ILE A 22 -25.92 0.53 -1.02
C ILE A 22 -27.32 0.04 -0.63
N SER A 23 -27.48 -1.23 -0.28
CA SER A 23 -28.76 -1.81 0.15
C SER A 23 -29.17 -1.38 1.56
N GLN A 24 -28.32 -0.66 2.31
CA GLN A 24 -28.51 -0.33 3.73
C GLN A 24 -28.69 -1.58 4.61
N GLU A 25 -28.16 -2.73 4.18
CA GLU A 25 -28.14 -3.98 4.92
C GLU A 25 -26.93 -4.05 5.86
N ASP A 26 -26.56 -2.93 6.50
CA ASP A 26 -25.44 -2.83 7.44
C ASP A 26 -25.53 -3.89 8.56
N SER A 27 -26.77 -4.24 8.94
CA SER A 27 -27.12 -5.28 9.90
C SER A 27 -26.60 -6.67 9.51
N GLU A 28 -26.60 -7.04 8.23
CA GLU A 28 -26.15 -8.38 7.80
C GLU A 28 -24.63 -8.54 7.88
N VAL A 29 -23.88 -7.46 7.71
CA VAL A 29 -22.41 -7.47 7.81
C VAL A 29 -21.98 -7.61 9.27
N GLU A 30 -22.58 -6.83 10.18
CA GLU A 30 -22.31 -6.92 11.62
C GLU A 30 -22.73 -8.29 12.20
N HIS A 31 -23.82 -8.87 11.71
CA HIS A 31 -24.33 -10.16 12.20
C HIS A 31 -23.68 -11.40 11.55
N SER A 32 -22.65 -11.21 10.72
CA SER A 32 -21.88 -12.30 10.11
C SER A 32 -20.45 -12.36 10.65
N PRO A 33 -20.21 -13.11 11.75
CA PRO A 33 -18.87 -13.24 12.35
C PRO A 33 -17.79 -13.70 11.37
N MET A 34 -18.14 -14.58 10.42
CA MET A 34 -17.21 -15.07 9.41
C MET A 34 -16.80 -13.97 8.43
N LEU A 35 -17.74 -13.11 8.02
CA LEU A 35 -17.44 -11.99 7.14
C LEU A 35 -16.55 -10.97 7.86
N LEU A 36 -16.88 -10.60 9.09
CA LEU A 36 -16.05 -9.72 9.92
C LEU A 36 -14.63 -10.25 10.06
N MET A 37 -14.46 -11.54 10.38
CA MET A 37 -13.13 -12.15 10.48
C MET A 37 -12.34 -12.10 9.16
N LYS A 38 -13.00 -12.28 8.01
CA LYS A 38 -12.38 -12.14 6.69
C LYS A 38 -11.92 -10.70 6.42
N ILE A 39 -12.73 -9.72 6.82
CA ILE A 39 -12.39 -8.30 6.67
C ILE A 39 -11.18 -7.96 7.54
N VAL A 40 -11.21 -8.33 8.82
CA VAL A 40 -10.13 -8.07 9.78
C VAL A 40 -8.81 -8.67 9.29
N ILE A 41 -8.80 -9.93 8.84
CA ILE A 41 -7.56 -10.55 8.37
C ILE A 41 -7.04 -9.89 7.09
N LYS A 42 -7.90 -9.47 6.16
CA LYS A 42 -7.46 -8.70 4.98
C LYS A 42 -6.94 -7.32 5.35
N CYS A 43 -7.57 -6.62 6.31
CA CYS A 43 -7.04 -5.36 6.83
C CYS A 43 -5.64 -5.54 7.44
N ALA A 44 -5.40 -6.65 8.13
CA ALA A 44 -4.08 -6.96 8.66
C ALA A 44 -3.05 -7.25 7.55
N ASP A 45 -3.45 -8.02 6.52
CA ASP A 45 -2.62 -8.43 5.38
C ASP A 45 -2.09 -7.23 4.60
N VAL A 46 -2.95 -6.29 4.21
CA VAL A 46 -2.53 -5.04 3.54
C VAL A 46 -2.25 -3.89 4.52
N GLY A 47 -2.16 -4.19 5.82
CA GLY A 47 -2.10 -3.19 6.90
C GLY A 47 -0.82 -2.36 6.92
N HIS A 48 0.26 -2.81 6.27
CA HIS A 48 1.49 -2.04 6.13
C HIS A 48 1.26 -0.69 5.42
N SER A 49 0.24 -0.60 4.55
CA SER A 49 -0.16 0.61 3.83
C SER A 49 -0.60 1.76 4.75
N SER A 50 -1.04 1.45 5.96
CA SER A 50 -1.54 2.43 6.96
C SER A 50 -0.66 2.52 8.20
N LYS A 51 0.58 2.02 8.16
CA LYS A 51 1.52 2.21 9.26
C LYS A 51 2.15 3.60 9.19
N ALA A 52 2.70 4.03 10.33
CA ALA A 52 3.56 5.19 10.37
C ALA A 52 4.67 5.08 9.32
N LEU A 53 5.08 6.22 8.76
CA LEU A 53 5.93 6.29 7.56
C LEU A 53 7.17 5.39 7.62
N HIS A 54 7.92 5.39 8.72
CA HIS A 54 9.13 4.58 8.87
C HIS A 54 8.86 3.06 8.77
N LEU A 55 7.72 2.58 9.29
CA LEU A 55 7.33 1.19 9.16
C LEU A 55 6.84 0.89 7.75
N HIS A 56 6.05 1.80 7.17
CA HIS A 56 5.54 1.65 5.81
C HIS A 56 6.71 1.54 4.82
N ALA A 57 7.69 2.45 4.92
CA ALA A 57 8.92 2.45 4.13
C ALA A 57 9.67 1.12 4.25
N ARG A 58 9.90 0.63 5.48
CA ARG A 58 10.54 -0.65 5.73
C ARG A 58 9.80 -1.83 5.10
N TRP A 59 8.47 -1.89 5.24
CA TRP A 59 7.69 -3.00 4.67
C TRP A 59 7.65 -2.94 3.14
N SER A 60 7.59 -1.74 2.57
CA SER A 60 7.64 -1.54 1.11
C SER A 60 9.00 -1.95 0.53
N ASP A 61 10.11 -1.63 1.22
CA ASP A 61 11.46 -2.09 0.83
C ASP A 61 11.55 -3.62 0.80
N LEU A 62 11.09 -4.27 1.88
CA LEU A 62 11.14 -5.72 2.01
C LEU A 62 10.31 -6.45 0.94
N ILE A 63 9.07 -6.01 0.66
CA ILE A 63 8.23 -6.69 -0.34
C ILE A 63 8.74 -6.47 -1.77
N ILE A 64 9.31 -5.30 -2.06
CA ILE A 64 9.88 -5.02 -3.37
C ILE A 64 11.15 -5.85 -3.59
N GLU A 65 12.00 -5.99 -2.58
CA GLU A 65 13.15 -6.90 -2.68
C GLU A 65 12.73 -8.35 -2.85
N GLU A 66 11.67 -8.81 -2.15
CA GLU A 66 11.12 -10.16 -2.36
C GLU A 66 10.67 -10.37 -3.82
N PHE A 67 10.00 -9.40 -4.43
CA PHE A 67 9.63 -9.44 -5.84
C PHE A 67 10.84 -9.51 -6.76
N PHE A 68 11.89 -8.75 -6.47
CA PHE A 68 13.10 -8.78 -7.28
C PHE A 68 13.86 -10.10 -7.17
N LEU A 69 13.94 -10.68 -5.97
CA LEU A 69 14.53 -12.00 -5.78
C LEU A 69 13.77 -13.07 -6.58
N GLN A 70 12.44 -13.02 -6.60
CA GLN A 70 11.65 -13.91 -7.45
C GLN A 70 11.96 -13.70 -8.94
N GLY A 71 12.06 -12.45 -9.41
CA GLY A 71 12.39 -12.16 -10.81
C GLY A 71 13.80 -12.61 -11.21
N ASP A 72 14.76 -12.53 -10.30
CA ASP A 72 16.13 -13.03 -10.53
C ASP A 72 16.14 -14.57 -10.67
N ASP A 73 15.35 -15.27 -9.85
CA ASP A 73 15.17 -16.71 -9.92
C ASP A 73 14.48 -17.13 -11.23
N GLU A 74 13.40 -16.44 -11.61
CA GLU A 74 12.69 -16.66 -12.89
C GLU A 74 13.63 -16.48 -14.08
N HIS A 75 14.43 -15.41 -14.09
CA HIS A 75 15.43 -15.19 -15.13
C HIS A 75 16.49 -16.30 -15.17
N THR A 76 17.00 -16.72 -14.01
CA THR A 76 18.01 -17.80 -13.90
C THR A 76 17.48 -19.13 -14.41
N LEU A 77 16.18 -19.38 -14.22
CA LEU A 77 15.49 -20.58 -14.72
C LEU A 77 15.08 -20.49 -16.21
N GLY A 78 15.33 -19.35 -16.87
CA GLY A 78 14.93 -19.12 -18.27
C GLY A 78 13.42 -18.94 -18.46
N MET A 79 12.71 -18.48 -17.42
CA MET A 79 11.29 -18.16 -17.44
C MET A 79 11.07 -16.68 -17.80
N ASP A 80 9.86 -16.37 -18.26
CA ASP A 80 9.42 -14.98 -18.39
C ASP A 80 9.34 -14.34 -17.00
N ILE A 81 9.99 -13.19 -16.80
CA ILE A 81 9.96 -12.47 -15.53
C ILE A 81 8.54 -11.94 -15.29
N SER A 82 7.99 -12.26 -14.12
CA SER A 82 6.68 -11.84 -13.68
C SER A 82 6.56 -10.30 -13.60
N PRO A 83 5.34 -9.75 -13.77
CA PRO A 83 5.12 -8.31 -13.66
C PRO A 83 5.67 -7.75 -12.34
N PHE A 84 6.29 -6.57 -12.42
CA PHE A 84 6.88 -5.83 -11.29
C PHE A 84 8.15 -6.46 -10.67
N MET A 85 8.54 -7.66 -11.09
CA MET A 85 9.65 -8.42 -10.49
C MET A 85 11.01 -8.16 -11.17
N ASN A 86 11.05 -7.37 -12.23
CA ASN A 86 12.29 -7.05 -12.93
C ASN A 86 13.00 -5.82 -12.33
N ARG A 87 14.03 -6.05 -11.51
CA ARG A 87 14.86 -4.96 -10.94
C ARG A 87 15.60 -4.11 -11.98
N ASN A 88 15.82 -4.63 -13.19
CA ASN A 88 16.49 -3.88 -14.28
C ASN A 88 15.54 -2.92 -15.02
N SER A 89 14.24 -3.04 -14.79
CA SER A 89 13.20 -2.15 -15.34
C SER A 89 12.26 -1.70 -14.21
N GLU A 90 12.84 -1.33 -13.08
CA GLU A 90 12.10 -0.98 -11.88
C GLU A 90 11.20 0.25 -12.10
N ASN A 91 9.98 0.19 -11.56
CA ASN A 91 9.03 1.30 -11.50
C ASN A 91 8.22 1.25 -10.19
N SER A 92 8.93 1.24 -9.07
CA SER A 92 8.35 1.03 -7.75
C SER A 92 7.32 2.09 -7.38
N ALA A 93 7.54 3.36 -7.76
CA ALA A 93 6.58 4.42 -7.51
C ALA A 93 5.23 4.15 -8.19
N ARG A 94 5.21 3.90 -9.51
CA ARG A 94 3.97 3.65 -10.24
C ARG A 94 3.29 2.37 -9.77
N ASN A 95 4.06 1.33 -9.47
CA ASN A 95 3.55 0.05 -8.98
C ASN A 95 2.84 0.23 -7.63
N GLN A 96 3.45 0.95 -6.68
CA GLN A 96 2.83 1.24 -5.39
C GLN A 96 1.60 2.15 -5.53
N VAL A 97 1.63 3.15 -6.41
CA VAL A 97 0.43 3.95 -6.74
C VAL A 97 -0.72 3.03 -7.18
N GLY A 98 -0.46 2.10 -8.10
CA GLY A 98 -1.45 1.12 -8.56
C GLY A 98 -1.95 0.23 -7.42
N PHE A 99 -1.06 -0.26 -6.55
CA PHE A 99 -1.46 -1.05 -5.38
C PHE A 99 -2.43 -0.29 -4.46
N PHE A 100 -2.18 0.99 -4.19
CA PHE A 100 -3.10 1.80 -3.41
C PHE A 100 -4.43 2.06 -4.13
N GLU A 101 -4.38 2.43 -5.42
CA GLU A 101 -5.57 2.76 -6.22
C GLU A 101 -6.51 1.57 -6.44
N PHE A 102 -5.96 0.35 -6.60
CA PHE A 102 -6.75 -0.83 -6.96
C PHE A 102 -7.02 -1.79 -5.80
N ILE A 103 -6.16 -1.83 -4.78
CA ILE A 103 -6.28 -2.79 -3.68
C ILE A 103 -6.62 -2.09 -2.37
N VAL A 104 -5.76 -1.17 -1.91
CA VAL A 104 -5.84 -0.64 -0.54
C VAL A 104 -7.02 0.32 -0.36
N LEU A 105 -7.04 1.43 -1.11
CA LEU A 105 -8.01 2.51 -0.87
C LEU A 105 -9.45 2.06 -1.12
N PRO A 106 -9.80 1.36 -2.23
CA PRO A 106 -11.16 0.90 -2.45
C PRO A 106 -11.67 -0.06 -1.36
N PHE A 107 -10.77 -0.82 -0.73
CA PHE A 107 -11.12 -1.71 0.36
C PHE A 107 -11.26 -0.95 1.68
N PHE A 108 -10.31 -0.08 2.02
CA PHE A 108 -10.32 0.66 3.29
C PHE A 108 -11.43 1.70 3.37
N GLU A 109 -11.80 2.35 2.26
CA GLU A 109 -12.95 3.25 2.19
C GLU A 109 -14.23 2.49 2.54
N VAL A 110 -14.45 1.32 1.93
CA VAL A 110 -15.62 0.48 2.18
C VAL A 110 -15.64 -0.06 3.61
N VAL A 111 -14.49 -0.46 4.16
CA VAL A 111 -14.41 -0.92 5.55
C VAL A 111 -14.69 0.21 6.54
N ALA A 112 -14.16 1.40 6.26
CA ALA A 112 -14.38 2.59 7.07
C ALA A 112 -15.85 3.01 7.07
N GLU A 113 -16.55 2.82 5.96
CA GLU A 113 -17.96 3.16 5.82
C GLU A 113 -18.91 2.03 6.25
N ALA A 114 -18.59 0.76 6.06
CA ALA A 114 -19.55 -0.34 6.26
C ALA A 114 -19.42 -1.04 7.60
N VAL A 115 -18.23 -1.06 8.19
CA VAL A 115 -17.90 -2.05 9.24
C VAL A 115 -17.47 -1.42 10.54
N PHE A 116 -16.54 -0.46 10.50
CA PHE A 116 -15.85 0.06 11.68
C PHE A 116 -15.99 1.58 11.80
N ARG A 117 -17.23 2.08 11.64
CA ARG A 117 -17.54 3.50 11.79
C ARG A 117 -17.65 3.88 13.27
N PRO A 118 -17.00 4.96 13.73
CA PRO A 118 -16.00 5.83 13.06
C PRO A 118 -14.53 5.42 13.27
N GLU A 119 -14.26 4.34 14.01
CA GLU A 119 -12.94 3.98 14.55
C GLU A 119 -11.88 3.74 13.47
N PHE A 120 -12.26 3.32 12.26
CA PHE A 120 -11.31 3.04 11.17
C PHE A 120 -10.74 4.30 10.51
N LYS A 121 -11.32 5.47 10.76
CA LYS A 121 -10.96 6.70 10.04
C LYS A 121 -9.47 7.01 10.14
N THR A 122 -8.85 6.84 11.30
CA THR A 122 -7.41 7.10 11.50
C THR A 122 -6.54 6.19 10.64
N ILE A 123 -6.95 4.94 10.43
CA ILE A 123 -6.25 3.97 9.58
C ILE A 123 -6.34 4.44 8.12
N LEU A 124 -7.55 4.75 7.64
CA LEU A 124 -7.78 5.25 6.28
C LEU A 124 -7.02 6.56 6.02
N ASP A 125 -7.04 7.52 6.96
CA ASP A 125 -6.30 8.77 6.84
C ASP A 125 -4.79 8.54 6.68
N GLN A 126 -4.22 7.61 7.45
CA GLN A 126 -2.80 7.24 7.33
C GLN A 126 -2.49 6.56 5.99
N ALA A 127 -3.39 5.71 5.48
CA ALA A 127 -3.27 5.12 4.15
C ALA A 127 -3.17 6.20 3.07
N HIS A 128 -4.05 7.19 3.12
CA HIS A 128 -4.04 8.32 2.18
C HIS A 128 -2.77 9.17 2.29
N GLN A 129 -2.20 9.34 3.48
CA GLN A 129 -0.93 10.06 3.65
C GLN A 129 0.21 9.32 2.95
N ASN A 130 0.34 8.02 3.17
CA ASN A 130 1.37 7.20 2.52
C ASN A 130 1.17 7.16 1.00
N TYR A 131 -0.08 7.00 0.53
CA TYR A 131 -0.42 7.08 -0.89
C TYR A 131 0.02 8.39 -1.55
N LYS A 132 -0.17 9.54 -0.89
CA LYS A 132 0.27 10.85 -1.41
C LYS A 132 1.79 10.90 -1.63
N LEU A 133 2.57 10.24 -0.79
CA LEU A 133 4.01 10.17 -0.94
C LEU A 133 4.41 9.34 -2.17
N TRP A 134 3.75 8.21 -2.41
CA TRP A 134 3.95 7.44 -3.64
C TRP A 134 3.54 8.21 -4.89
N LYS A 135 2.42 8.93 -4.86
CA LYS A 135 2.05 9.84 -5.96
C LYS A 135 3.07 10.94 -6.18
N LYS A 136 3.67 11.48 -5.12
CA LYS A 136 4.76 12.46 -5.22
C LYS A 136 5.98 11.84 -5.91
N ALA A 137 6.40 10.64 -5.51
CA ALA A 137 7.51 9.92 -6.14
C ALA A 137 7.25 9.65 -7.64
N ASP A 138 6.04 9.17 -7.97
CA ASP A 138 5.58 8.91 -9.34
C ASP A 138 5.59 10.20 -10.18
N ASN A 139 5.06 11.30 -9.66
CA ASN A 139 5.09 12.60 -10.34
C ASN A 139 6.52 13.14 -10.54
N MET A 140 7.44 12.83 -9.62
CA MET A 140 8.86 13.16 -9.73
C MET A 140 9.63 12.18 -10.62
N GLN A 141 8.99 11.12 -11.12
CA GLN A 141 9.59 10.05 -11.92
C GLN A 141 10.77 9.37 -11.20
N ILE A 142 10.69 9.26 -9.88
CA ILE A 142 11.65 8.49 -9.08
C ILE A 142 11.18 7.05 -9.07
N ASN A 143 11.87 6.19 -9.82
CA ASN A 143 11.42 4.84 -10.08
C ASN A 143 12.01 3.81 -9.10
N ALA A 144 13.25 4.01 -8.67
CA ALA A 144 13.98 3.04 -7.84
C ALA A 144 13.60 3.16 -6.37
N ILE A 145 13.32 2.03 -5.71
CA ILE A 145 12.87 1.98 -4.31
C ILE A 145 13.85 2.67 -3.39
N LYS A 146 15.15 2.46 -3.58
CA LYS A 146 16.20 3.13 -2.80
C LYS A 146 16.10 4.66 -2.85
N ASP A 147 15.96 5.21 -4.06
CA ASP A 147 15.84 6.65 -4.25
C ASP A 147 14.52 7.20 -3.67
N ILE A 148 13.44 6.43 -3.76
CA ILE A 148 12.14 6.80 -3.17
C ILE A 148 12.23 6.82 -1.64
N LEU A 149 12.89 5.83 -1.05
CA LEU A 149 13.15 5.78 0.39
C LEU A 149 13.92 7.01 0.83
N ASP A 150 15.06 7.30 0.19
CA ASP A 150 15.95 8.40 0.57
C ASP A 150 15.32 9.80 0.35
N GLN A 151 14.57 9.99 -0.73
CA GLN A 151 14.11 11.33 -1.14
C GLN A 151 12.68 11.65 -0.73
N VAL A 152 11.85 10.63 -0.50
CA VAL A 152 10.40 10.79 -0.33
C VAL A 152 9.89 10.17 0.96
N LEU A 153 10.36 8.97 1.32
CA LEU A 153 9.85 8.22 2.47
C LEU A 153 10.75 8.29 3.71
N ASP A 154 11.89 9.00 3.64
CA ASP A 154 12.77 9.27 4.79
C ASP A 154 12.54 10.68 5.38
N PRO A 155 11.95 10.77 6.59
CA PRO A 155 11.79 12.03 7.29
C PRO A 155 13.11 12.62 7.85
N GLU A 156 14.19 11.85 8.01
CA GLU A 156 15.51 12.36 8.42
C GLU A 156 16.25 13.01 7.25
N ALA A 157 16.33 12.35 6.08
CA ALA A 157 16.86 12.95 4.86
C ALA A 157 16.13 14.24 4.47
N ALA A 158 14.80 14.29 4.60
CA ALA A 158 14.02 15.51 4.36
C ALA A 158 14.40 16.66 5.31
N LYS A 159 14.72 16.36 6.59
CA LYS A 159 15.20 17.35 7.58
C LYS A 159 16.63 17.80 7.28
N ILE A 160 17.52 16.89 6.89
CA ILE A 160 18.91 17.20 6.53
C ILE A 160 18.96 18.05 5.25
N ALA A 161 18.17 17.71 4.22
CA ALA A 161 18.06 18.49 3.00
C ALA A 161 17.50 19.90 3.24
N ALA A 162 16.47 20.03 4.10
CA ALA A 162 15.92 21.33 4.50
C ALA A 162 16.88 22.17 5.37
N ALA A 163 17.78 21.53 6.12
CA ALA A 163 18.85 22.20 6.85
C ALA A 163 20.00 22.65 5.91
N ALA A 164 20.36 21.83 4.93
CA ALA A 164 21.39 22.14 3.94
C ALA A 164 21.00 23.30 3.01
N SER A 165 19.72 23.43 2.63
CA SER A 165 19.25 24.56 1.81
C SER A 165 19.14 25.90 2.58
N LYS A 166 19.30 25.89 3.90
CA LYS A 166 19.27 27.08 4.77
C LYS A 166 20.66 27.52 5.23
N ALA A 167 21.71 26.81 4.84
CA ALA A 167 23.07 27.23 5.12
C ALA A 167 23.37 28.51 4.30
N PRO A 168 23.71 29.65 4.93
CA PRO A 168 24.08 30.84 4.20
C PRO A 168 25.40 30.54 3.47
N THR A 169 25.41 30.72 2.15
CA THR A 169 26.64 30.76 1.36
C THR A 169 27.46 31.93 1.89
N GLY A 170 28.45 31.61 2.73
CA GLY A 170 29.34 32.60 3.34
C GLY A 170 30.04 33.43 2.26
N HIS A 171 29.86 34.74 2.36
CA HIS A 171 30.73 35.73 1.72
C HIS A 171 31.91 36.03 2.64
#